data_AF-A0A6M1TJH6-F1
#
_entry.id   AF-A0A6M1TJH6-F1
#
_cell.length_a   1.000
_cell.length_b   1.000
_cell.length_c   1.000
_cell.angle_alpha   90.00
_cell.angle_beta   90.00
_cell.angle_gamma   90.00
#
_symmetry.space_group_name_H-M   'P 1'
#
loop_
_entity.id
_entity.type
_entity.pdbx_description
1 polymer ?
#
loop_
_entity_poly.entity_id
_entity_poly.type
_entity_poly.pdbx_seq_one_letter_code
_entity_poly.pdbx_strand_id
1 'polypeptide(L)' 'MKITKKVIKKLINAAFNSHEDEIGCGKCFDKLNKFAELELKGKSAAEAMPLVEDHLKRCGECREEYEALLEALRAVQG' A
#
# COMPACT_ATOMS: atom_id res chain seq x y z
N MET A 1 -27.51 8.69 16.07
CA MET A 1 -26.33 8.49 15.19
C MET A 1 -26.72 8.84 13.76
N LYS A 2 -26.05 9.79 13.09
CA LYS A 2 -26.35 10.13 11.68
C LYS A 2 -25.34 9.46 10.76
N ILE A 3 -25.81 8.58 9.89
CA ILE A 3 -24.96 7.99 8.85
C ILE A 3 -24.75 9.04 7.75
N THR A 4 -23.50 9.46 7.57
CA THR A 4 -23.10 10.46 6.56
C THR A 4 -22.58 9.76 5.30
N LYS A 5 -22.54 10.48 4.16
CA LYS A 5 -21.92 9.96 2.92
C LYS A 5 -20.49 9.45 3.13
N LYS A 6 -19.71 10.09 4.02
CA LYS A 6 -18.35 9.66 4.39
C LYS A 6 -18.36 8.31 5.09
N VAL A 7 -19.30 8.09 6.01
CA VAL A 7 -19.48 6.81 6.71
C VAL A 7 -19.93 5.72 5.73
N ILE A 8 -20.87 6.02 4.84
CA ILE A 8 -21.32 5.07 3.81
C ILE A 8 -20.17 4.67 2.89
N LYS A 9 -19.37 5.65 2.42
CA LYS A 9 -18.20 5.38 1.57
C LYS A 9 -17.16 4.49 2.27
N LYS A 10 -16.94 4.70 3.58
CA LYS A 10 -16.07 3.84 4.38
C LYS A 10 -16.60 2.41 4.52
N LEU A 11 -17.90 2.25 4.76
CA LEU A 11 -18.52 0.92 4.90
C LEU A 11 -18.52 0.15 3.58
N ILE A 12 -18.81 0.82 2.46
CA ILE A 12 -18.73 0.23 1.12
C ILE A 12 -17.30 -0.20 0.82
N ASN A 13 -16.31 0.68 1.02
CA ASN A 13 -14.91 0.31 0.80
C ASN A 13 -14.50 -0.88 1.68
N ALA A 14 -14.90 -0.92 2.95
CA ALA A 14 -14.58 -2.04 3.84
C ALA A 14 -15.19 -3.37 3.36
N ALA A 15 -16.41 -3.35 2.80
CA ALA A 15 -17.08 -4.54 2.29
C ALA A 15 -16.55 -5.02 0.94
N PHE A 16 -16.08 -4.12 0.07
CA PHE A 16 -15.52 -4.49 -1.24
C PHE A 16 -14.03 -4.84 -1.18
N ASN A 17 -13.32 -4.35 -0.17
CA ASN A 17 -11.90 -4.63 0.01
C ASN A 17 -11.67 -5.95 0.77
N SER A 18 -12.61 -6.41 1.60
CA SER A 18 -12.51 -7.72 2.26
C SER A 18 -12.47 -8.90 1.27
N HIS A 19 -11.27 -9.30 0.85
CA HIS A 19 -10.95 -10.53 0.14
C HIS A 19 -10.03 -11.38 1.02
N GLU A 20 -10.09 -12.71 0.94
CA GLU A 20 -9.27 -13.61 1.79
C GLU A 20 -7.76 -13.32 1.70
N ASP A 21 -7.31 -12.84 0.54
CA ASP A 21 -5.91 -12.54 0.25
C ASP A 21 -5.55 -11.05 0.39
N GLU A 22 -6.50 -10.18 0.74
CA GLU A 22 -6.20 -8.75 0.89
C GLU A 22 -5.30 -8.52 2.11
N ILE A 23 -4.28 -7.68 1.95
CA ILE A 23 -3.48 -7.20 3.08
C ILE A 23 -4.02 -5.85 3.55
N GLY A 24 -4.20 -5.70 4.86
CA GLY A 24 -4.47 -4.40 5.47
C GLY A 24 -3.19 -3.55 5.58
N CYS A 25 -3.35 -2.27 5.94
CA CYS A 25 -2.25 -1.30 6.02
C CYS A 25 -1.07 -1.81 6.88
N GLY A 26 -1.32 -2.44 8.03
CA GLY A 26 -0.24 -2.97 8.88
C GLY A 26 0.63 -4.01 8.18
N LYS A 27 0.01 -5.00 7.51
CA LYS A 27 0.74 -6.01 6.73
C LYS A 27 1.42 -5.43 5.50
N CYS A 28 0.87 -4.36 4.91
CA CYS A 28 1.50 -3.62 3.83
C CYS A 28 2.77 -2.92 4.34
N PHE A 29 2.67 -2.23 5.48
CA PHE A 29 3.77 -1.50 6.11
C PHE A 29 4.95 -2.41 6.48
N ASP A 30 4.69 -3.59 7.06
CA ASP A 30 5.71 -4.60 7.36
C ASP A 30 6.49 -5.07 6.13
N LYS A 31 5.86 -4.98 4.95
CA LYS A 31 6.38 -5.45 3.67
C LYS A 31 6.93 -4.32 2.79
N LEU A 32 6.70 -3.06 3.17
CA LEU A 32 6.98 -1.86 2.37
C LEU A 32 8.47 -1.71 2.05
N ASN A 33 9.32 -1.98 3.04
CA ASN A 33 10.78 -1.91 2.86
C ASN A 33 11.27 -2.91 1.80
N LYS A 34 10.81 -4.16 1.87
CA LYS A 34 11.16 -5.19 0.88
C LYS A 34 10.65 -4.84 -0.51
N PHE A 35 9.46 -4.26 -0.60
CA PHE A 35 8.89 -3.79 -1.86
C PHE A 35 9.76 -2.69 -2.48
N ALA A 36 10.12 -1.66 -1.71
CA ALA A 36 10.99 -0.57 -2.14
C ALA A 36 12.39 -1.06 -2.56
N GLU A 37 12.98 -2.02 -1.83
CA GLU A 37 14.26 -2.60 -2.23
C GLU A 37 14.22 -3.32 -3.58
N LEU A 38 13.14 -4.03 -3.89
CA LEU A 38 12.98 -4.73 -5.16
C LEU A 38 12.91 -3.74 -6.32
N GLU A 39 12.15 -2.66 -6.15
CA GLU A 39 12.05 -1.55 -7.11
C GLU A 39 13.39 -0.88 -7.36
N LEU A 40 14.16 -0.59 -6.30
CA LEU A 40 15.49 0.01 -6.42
C LEU A 40 16.50 -0.92 -7.12
N LYS A 41 16.34 -2.24 -6.97
CA LYS A 41 17.15 -3.25 -7.67
C LYS A 41 16.71 -3.47 -9.12
N GLY A 42 15.73 -2.71 -9.62
CA GLY A 42 15.15 -2.87 -10.96
C GLY A 42 14.43 -4.22 -11.15
N LYS A 43 14.06 -4.87 -10.05
CA LYS A 43 13.26 -6.09 -10.07
C LYS A 43 11.78 -5.71 -10.04
N SER A 44 10.96 -6.52 -10.68
CA SER A 44 9.52 -6.32 -10.69
C SER A 44 8.92 -6.60 -9.30
N ALA A 45 8.81 -5.56 -8.46
CA ALA A 45 8.22 -5.69 -7.13
C ALA A 45 6.71 -5.99 -7.22
N ALA A 46 6.04 -5.44 -8.24
CA ALA A 46 4.66 -5.73 -8.56
C ALA A 46 4.41 -7.23 -8.83
N GLU A 47 5.31 -7.91 -9.55
CA GLU A 47 5.18 -9.36 -9.78
C GLU A 47 5.56 -10.18 -8.54
N ALA A 48 6.57 -9.75 -7.79
CA ALA A 48 7.03 -10.46 -6.60
C ALA A 48 6.05 -10.32 -5.41
N MET A 49 5.33 -9.21 -5.33
CA MET A 49 4.50 -8.82 -4.18
C MET A 49 3.19 -8.16 -4.65
N PRO A 50 2.35 -8.87 -5.42
CA PRO A 50 1.17 -8.29 -6.09
C PRO A 50 0.12 -7.75 -5.10
N LEU A 51 0.03 -8.34 -3.90
CA LEU A 51 -0.89 -7.88 -2.85
C LEU A 51 -0.46 -6.53 -2.23
N VAL A 52 0.85 -6.26 -2.18
CA VAL A 52 1.37 -4.95 -1.72
C VAL A 52 1.10 -3.91 -2.79
N GLU A 53 1.37 -4.23 -4.05
CA GLU A 53 1.07 -3.38 -5.19
C GLU A 53 -0.43 -3.03 -5.29
N ASP A 54 -1.33 -4.02 -5.14
CA ASP A 54 -2.77 -3.77 -5.14
C ASP A 54 -3.20 -2.87 -3.96
N HIS A 55 -2.62 -3.07 -2.77
CA HIS A 55 -2.89 -2.22 -1.62
C HIS A 55 -2.42 -0.76 -1.84
N LEU A 56 -1.22 -0.55 -2.40
CA LEU A 56 -0.70 0.79 -2.70
C LEU A 56 -1.54 1.53 -3.76
N LYS A 57 -2.17 0.79 -4.67
CA LYS A 57 -3.14 1.37 -5.63
C LYS A 57 -4.42 1.85 -4.96
N ARG A 58 -4.86 1.19 -3.88
CA ARG A 58 -6.14 1.48 -3.19
C ARG A 58 -5.99 2.44 -2.01
N CYS A 59 -4.89 2.35 -1.27
CA CYS A 59 -4.64 3.08 -0.04
C CYS A 59 -3.71 4.27 -0.30
N GLY A 60 -4.25 5.50 -0.20
CA GLY A 60 -3.47 6.71 -0.36
C GLY A 60 -2.38 6.88 0.71
N GLU A 61 -2.68 6.55 1.96
CA GLU A 61 -1.75 6.67 3.09
C GLU A 61 -0.52 5.77 2.89
N CYS A 62 -0.72 4.48 2.60
CA CYS A 62 0.40 3.56 2.37
C CYS A 62 1.19 3.91 1.10
N ARG A 63 0.55 4.51 0.08
CA ARG A 63 1.25 5.00 -1.11
C ARG A 63 2.15 6.19 -0.79
N GLU A 64 1.65 7.16 -0.03
CA GLU A 64 2.45 8.31 0.42
C GLU A 64 3.66 7.86 1.25
N GLU A 65 3.46 6.91 2.17
CA GLU A 65 4.55 6.33 2.96
C GLU A 65 5.60 5.61 2.09
N TYR A 66 5.14 4.88 1.07
CA TYR A 66 6.01 4.19 0.12
C TYR A 66 6.83 5.17 -0.74
N GLU A 67 6.19 6.21 -1.27
CA GLU A 67 6.85 7.23 -2.07
C GLU A 67 7.92 7.96 -1.23
N ALA A 68 7.58 8.36 -0.01
CA ALA A 68 8.53 8.98 0.93
C ALA A 68 9.72 8.06 1.25
N LEU A 69 9.46 6.76 1.46
CA LEU A 69 10.51 5.76 1.67
C LEU A 69 11.43 5.64 0.46
N LEU A 70 10.88 5.56 -0.75
CA LEU A 70 11.66 5.50 -1.99
C LEU A 70 12.54 6.73 -2.18
N GLU A 71 11.99 7.93 -1.94
CA GLU A 71 12.74 9.18 -2.02
C GLU A 71 13.92 9.18 -1.04
N ALA A 72 13.68 8.81 0.21
CA ALA A 72 14.73 8.72 1.23
C ALA A 72 15.82 7.70 0.84
N LEU A 73 15.44 6.51 0.37
CA LEU A 73 16.39 5.48 -0.06
C LEU A 73 17.23 5.91 -1.27
N ARG A 74 16.63 6.63 -2.22
CA ARG A 74 17.34 7.20 -3.38
C ARG A 74 18.33 8.28 -2.94
N ALA A 75 17.96 9.11 -1.97
CA ALA A 75 18.82 10.17 -1.44
C ALA A 75 20.05 9.62 -0.67
N VAL A 76 19.96 8.42 -0.09
CA VAL A 76 21.07 7.79 0.66
C VAL A 76 21.96 6.90 -0.23
N GLN A 77 21.47 6.47 -1.39
CA GLN A 77 22.24 5.66 -2.35
C GLN A 77 22.98 6.49 -3.42
N GLY A 78 22.74 7.79 -3.48
CA GLY A 78 23.49 8.76 -4.31
C GLY A 78 24.59 9.46 -3.52
#